data_AF-A0AAE3N8I0-F1
#
_entry.id   AF-A0AAE3N8I0-F1
#
_cell.length_a   1.000
_cell.length_b   1.000
_cell.length_c   1.000
_cell.angle_alpha   90.00
_cell.angle_beta   90.00
_cell.angle_gamma   90.00
#
_symmetry.space_group_name_H-M   'P 1'
#
loop_
_entity.id
_entity.type
_entity.pdbx_description
1 polymer ?
#
loop_
_entity_poly.entity_id
_entity_poly.type
_entity_poly.pdbx_seq_one_letter_code
_entity_poly.pdbx_strand_id
1 'polypeptide(L)'
;MALLPSGAAGDGVVVKRSGVYLPGYGMGFIDDDGIAEGGVNMATRISRDDYEQALARGREALEQPHAVSARYVARMLELVYSNGLVLRIDPKGVPALKGVSRAALAQPYVTPGGDGLVFGEGDEAASVGIPGLVARLIPIDIARRTVAAARGRVRSPHKAEAARRNGAKGGRPPKTRAVIPG
;
A
#
# COMPACT_ATOMS: atom_id res chain seq x y z
N MET A 1 -21.79 -7.40 16.90
CA MET A 1 -21.92 -7.28 18.37
C MET A 1 -20.66 -6.60 18.87
N ALA A 2 -20.80 -5.34 19.30
CA ALA A 2 -19.68 -4.51 19.73
C ALA A 2 -19.12 -5.01 21.07
N LEU A 3 -17.80 -5.17 21.16
CA LEU A 3 -17.10 -5.44 22.40
C LEU A 3 -16.27 -4.20 22.74
N LEU A 4 -16.78 -3.43 23.71
CA LEU A 4 -16.02 -2.39 24.40
C LEU A 4 -14.94 -3.07 25.26
N PRO A 5 -13.68 -2.59 25.28
CA PRO A 5 -12.72 -3.05 26.27
C PRO A 5 -12.85 -2.21 27.55
N SER A 6 -13.02 -2.93 28.66
CA SER A 6 -12.99 -2.44 30.03
C SER A 6 -11.54 -2.25 30.52
N GLY A 7 -11.27 -1.11 31.19
CA GLY A 7 -10.35 -1.03 32.33
C GLY A 7 -8.90 -0.62 32.05
N ALA A 8 -8.53 0.56 32.56
CA ALA A 8 -7.24 1.25 32.44
C ALA A 8 -6.05 0.58 33.15
N ALA A 9 -4.86 0.62 32.52
CA ALA A 9 -3.65 1.30 32.99
C ALA A 9 -2.42 0.87 32.15
N GLY A 10 -1.95 1.78 31.30
CA GLY A 10 -0.82 1.62 30.38
C GLY A 10 -1.21 2.11 28.99
N ASP A 11 -0.62 3.21 28.51
CA ASP A 11 -0.98 4.01 27.30
C ASP A 11 -0.96 3.27 25.94
N GLY A 12 -0.92 1.94 25.93
CA GLY A 12 -0.90 1.12 24.75
C GLY A 12 -2.22 0.39 24.48
N VAL A 13 -2.72 0.47 23.25
CA VAL A 13 -3.71 -0.46 22.71
C VAL A 13 -3.02 -1.78 22.41
N VAL A 14 -3.54 -2.87 22.97
CA VAL A 14 -3.07 -4.23 22.70
C VAL A 14 -3.74 -4.75 21.43
N VAL A 15 -2.96 -4.98 20.38
CA VAL A 15 -3.46 -5.58 19.14
C VAL A 15 -2.98 -7.04 19.08
N LYS A 16 -3.91 -7.99 18.92
CA LYS A 16 -3.57 -9.40 18.69
C LYS A 16 -3.09 -9.58 17.24
N ARG A 17 -1.82 -9.97 17.05
CA ARG A 17 -1.32 -10.43 15.73
C ARG A 17 -1.84 -11.85 15.45
N SER A 18 -2.39 -12.08 14.26
CA SER A 18 -2.70 -13.44 13.76
C SER A 18 -1.41 -14.10 13.28
N GLY A 19 -1.03 -15.23 13.88
CA GLY A 19 0.19 -15.97 13.50
C GLY A 19 0.03 -16.74 12.17
N VAL A 20 1.16 -17.03 11.53
CA VAL A 20 1.26 -17.91 10.36
C VAL A 20 1.80 -19.26 10.83
N TYR A 21 1.18 -20.36 10.39
CA TYR A 21 1.63 -21.71 10.71
C TYR A 21 2.70 -22.16 9.71
N LEU A 22 3.82 -22.69 10.21
CA LEU A 22 4.85 -23.33 9.39
C LEU A 22 5.02 -24.79 9.86
N PRO A 23 4.79 -25.78 8.98
CA PRO A 23 4.88 -27.19 9.34
C PRO A 23 6.34 -27.56 9.66
N GLY A 24 6.56 -28.11 10.86
CA GLY A 24 7.88 -28.52 11.36
C GLY A 24 8.54 -27.57 12.37
N TYR A 25 8.04 -26.34 12.55
CA TYR A 25 8.61 -25.34 13.47
C TYR A 25 7.62 -24.74 14.50
N GLY A 26 6.35 -25.16 14.49
CA GLY A 26 5.33 -24.61 15.40
C GLY A 26 4.89 -23.19 14.99
N MET A 27 4.02 -22.58 15.80
CA MET A 27 3.52 -21.21 15.55
C MET A 27 4.67 -20.21 15.74
N GLY A 28 5.13 -19.60 14.64
CA GLY A 28 6.20 -18.60 14.65
C GLY A 28 5.78 -17.33 13.92
N PHE A 29 6.23 -16.18 14.41
CA PHE A 29 6.10 -14.89 13.72
C PHE A 29 7.42 -14.59 13.00
N ILE A 30 7.36 -14.20 11.72
CA ILE A 30 8.53 -13.75 10.97
C ILE A 30 8.57 -12.23 11.09
N ASP A 31 9.59 -11.69 11.77
CA ASP A 31 9.99 -10.27 11.70
C ASP A 31 11.23 -10.14 10.77
N ASP A 32 11.52 -8.93 10.25
CA ASP A 32 12.68 -8.63 9.37
C ASP A 32 14.05 -8.77 10.08
N ASP A 33 14.03 -8.99 11.40
CA ASP A 33 15.19 -9.17 12.27
C ASP A 33 15.18 -10.62 12.80
N GLY A 34 16.26 -11.37 12.60
CA GLY A 34 16.29 -12.83 12.71
C GLY A 34 15.82 -13.46 14.04
N ILE A 35 15.53 -14.76 13.94
CA ILE A 35 14.94 -15.63 14.98
C ILE A 35 15.67 -15.51 16.33
N ALA A 36 14.97 -14.98 17.34
CA ALA A 36 15.38 -15.08 18.74
C ALA A 36 14.66 -16.26 19.40
N GLU A 37 15.41 -17.30 19.77
CA GLU A 37 14.91 -18.37 20.62
C GLU A 37 14.72 -17.86 22.05
N GLY A 38 13.52 -18.08 22.61
CA GLY A 38 13.22 -17.74 24.01
C GLY A 38 11.79 -17.22 24.16
N GLY A 39 10.85 -18.13 24.41
CA GLY A 39 9.43 -17.82 24.48
C GLY A 39 9.06 -16.80 25.58
N VAL A 40 8.42 -15.71 25.16
CA VAL A 40 7.38 -14.99 25.92
C VAL A 40 6.50 -14.22 24.94
N ASN A 41 5.18 -14.41 25.07
CA ASN A 41 4.12 -13.78 24.27
C ASN A 41 4.30 -12.25 24.15
N MET A 42 4.82 -11.75 23.03
CA MET A 42 4.87 -10.31 22.75
C MET A 42 3.54 -9.83 22.17
N ALA A 43 2.59 -9.53 23.05
CA ALA A 43 1.52 -8.61 22.73
C ALA A 43 2.17 -7.22 22.48
N THR A 44 2.38 -6.84 21.22
CA THR A 44 2.91 -5.51 20.87
C THR A 44 1.93 -4.45 21.38
N ARG A 45 2.37 -3.64 22.34
CA ARG A 45 1.64 -2.44 22.77
C ARG A 45 1.84 -1.36 21.72
N ILE A 46 0.76 -0.90 21.09
CA ILE A 46 0.77 0.23 20.15
C ILE A 46 0.26 1.45 20.90
N SER A 47 0.89 2.62 20.77
CA SER A 47 0.38 3.85 21.41
C SER A 47 -1.08 4.11 20.98
N ARG A 48 -1.91 4.63 21.90
CA ARG A 48 -3.28 5.03 21.57
C ARG A 48 -3.32 6.04 20.41
N ASP A 49 -2.41 7.00 20.40
CA ASP A 49 -2.33 8.00 19.31
C ASP A 49 -2.00 7.34 17.97
N ASP A 50 -1.07 6.38 17.96
CA ASP A 50 -0.72 5.64 16.74
C ASP A 50 -1.90 4.79 16.25
N TYR A 51 -2.65 4.18 17.17
CA TYR A 51 -3.86 3.44 16.86
C TYR A 51 -4.94 4.34 16.24
N GLU A 52 -5.20 5.50 16.85
CA GLU A 52 -6.18 6.46 16.34
C GLU A 52 -5.77 7.03 14.97
N GLN A 53 -4.49 7.34 14.78
CA GLN A 53 -3.94 7.75 13.49
C GLN A 53 -4.08 6.65 12.45
N ALA A 54 -3.82 5.39 12.79
CA ALA A 54 -3.98 4.27 11.88
C ALA A 54 -5.45 4.11 11.44
N LEU A 55 -6.40 4.25 12.38
CA LEU A 55 -7.84 4.24 12.06
C LEU A 55 -8.25 5.41 11.19
N ALA A 56 -7.73 6.62 11.45
CA ALA A 56 -7.99 7.79 10.64
C ALA A 56 -7.51 7.60 9.19
N ARG A 57 -6.28 7.12 9.00
CA ARG A 57 -5.72 6.81 7.67
C ARG A 57 -6.52 5.70 6.98
N GLY A 58 -6.96 4.68 7.71
CA GLY A 58 -7.81 3.61 7.17
C GLY A 58 -9.16 4.13 6.65
N ARG A 59 -9.79 5.06 7.38
CA ARG A 59 -11.04 5.70 6.94
C ARG A 59 -10.85 6.56 5.70
N GLU A 60 -9.79 7.38 5.67
CA GLU A 60 -9.47 8.22 4.51
C GLU A 60 -9.17 7.37 3.25
N ALA A 61 -8.49 6.22 3.42
CA ALA A 61 -8.21 5.31 2.30
C ALA A 61 -9.49 4.74 1.66
N LEU A 62 -10.55 4.53 2.45
CA LEU A 62 -11.85 4.05 1.95
C LEU A 62 -12.64 5.12 1.17
N GLU A 63 -12.28 6.41 1.28
CA GLU A 63 -12.87 7.47 0.45
C GLU A 63 -12.42 7.38 -1.01
N GLN A 64 -11.26 6.75 -1.26
CA GLN A 64 -10.77 6.47 -2.60
C GLN A 64 -11.39 5.18 -3.15
N PRO A 65 -11.39 4.99 -4.49
CA PRO A 65 -11.80 3.72 -5.08
C PRO A 65 -11.01 2.54 -4.51
N HIS A 66 -11.74 1.58 -3.95
CA HIS A 66 -11.20 0.39 -3.29
C HIS A 66 -11.97 -0.85 -3.75
N ALA A 67 -11.37 -2.04 -3.64
CA ALA A 67 -12.05 -3.27 -4.02
C ALA A 67 -13.16 -3.59 -3.01
N VAL A 68 -14.34 -3.92 -3.52
CA VAL A 68 -15.51 -4.31 -2.72
C VAL A 68 -15.86 -5.78 -2.87
N SER A 69 -15.41 -6.42 -3.95
CA SER A 69 -15.55 -7.86 -4.13
C SER A 69 -14.51 -8.41 -5.10
N ALA A 70 -14.28 -9.71 -4.99
CA ALA A 70 -13.45 -10.45 -5.92
C ALA A 70 -14.08 -11.81 -6.21
N ARG A 71 -13.86 -12.33 -7.42
CA ARG A 71 -14.30 -13.67 -7.82
C ARG A 71 -13.34 -14.27 -8.84
N TYR A 72 -13.20 -15.59 -8.83
CA TYR A 72 -12.43 -16.31 -9.84
C TYR A 72 -13.37 -16.92 -10.87
N VAL A 73 -13.33 -16.40 -12.10
CA VAL A 73 -14.24 -16.79 -13.19
C VAL A 73 -13.48 -16.92 -14.51
N ALA A 74 -13.75 -17.98 -15.25
CA ALA A 74 -13.09 -18.27 -16.53
C ALA A 74 -11.55 -18.21 -16.45
N ARG A 75 -10.99 -18.74 -15.35
CA ARG A 75 -9.55 -18.76 -15.04
C ARG A 75 -8.91 -17.40 -14.77
N MET A 76 -9.71 -16.35 -14.63
CA MET A 76 -9.26 -14.98 -14.31
C MET A 76 -9.77 -14.58 -12.94
N LEU A 77 -8.98 -13.81 -12.20
CA LEU A 77 -9.46 -13.13 -11.01
C LEU A 77 -10.08 -11.80 -11.43
N GLU A 78 -11.34 -11.62 -11.08
CA GLU A 78 -12.10 -10.40 -11.32
C GLU A 78 -12.28 -9.65 -10.00
N LEU A 79 -11.94 -8.37 -9.99
CA LEU A 79 -12.10 -7.45 -8.88
C LEU A 79 -13.11 -6.38 -9.26
N VAL A 80 -14.08 -6.11 -8.39
CA VAL A 80 -15.04 -5.01 -8.53
C VAL A 80 -14.68 -3.93 -7.52
N TYR A 81 -14.63 -2.69 -7.98
CA TYR A 81 -14.31 -1.52 -7.17
C TYR A 81 -15.56 -0.75 -6.76
N SER A 82 -15.46 0.01 -5.68
CA SER A 82 -16.54 0.84 -5.12
C SER A 82 -17.10 1.88 -6.11
N ASN A 83 -16.32 2.28 -7.11
CA ASN A 83 -16.72 3.19 -8.19
C ASN A 83 -17.30 2.49 -9.44
N GLY A 84 -17.53 1.18 -9.37
CA GLY A 84 -18.07 0.38 -10.48
C GLY A 84 -17.04 -0.09 -11.50
N LEU A 85 -15.76 0.24 -11.34
CA LEU A 85 -14.71 -0.31 -12.21
C LEU A 85 -14.51 -1.80 -11.95
N VAL A 86 -14.22 -2.53 -13.02
CA VAL A 86 -13.92 -3.97 -12.97
C VAL A 86 -12.52 -4.19 -13.52
N LEU A 87 -11.69 -4.88 -12.75
CA LEU A 87 -10.35 -5.30 -13.15
C LEU A 87 -10.29 -6.82 -13.26
N ARG A 88 -9.80 -7.34 -14.39
CA ARG A 88 -9.57 -8.77 -14.58
C ARG A 88 -8.09 -9.03 -14.78
N ILE A 89 -7.54 -9.93 -13.98
CA ILE A 89 -6.12 -10.31 -14.02
C ILE A 89 -5.96 -11.83 -14.11
N ASP A 90 -4.96 -12.28 -14.87
CA ASP A 90 -4.55 -13.68 -14.89
C ASP A 90 -3.67 -13.95 -13.64
N PRO A 91 -4.10 -14.83 -12.72
CA PRO A 91 -3.31 -15.17 -11.53
C PRO A 91 -1.92 -15.71 -11.86
N LYS A 92 -1.72 -16.32 -13.03
CA LYS A 92 -0.40 -16.84 -13.45
C LYS A 92 0.64 -15.73 -13.66
N GLY A 93 0.17 -14.53 -14.02
CA GLY A 93 1.01 -13.34 -14.16
C GLY A 93 1.42 -12.72 -12.82
N VAL A 94 0.82 -13.18 -11.71
CA VAL A 94 1.07 -12.68 -10.37
C VAL A 94 2.00 -13.65 -9.62
N PRO A 95 3.27 -13.29 -9.37
CA PRO A 95 4.21 -14.18 -8.67
C PRO A 95 3.70 -14.69 -7.33
N ALA A 96 3.01 -13.84 -6.55
CA ALA A 96 2.43 -14.20 -5.26
C ALA A 96 1.32 -15.28 -5.34
N LEU A 97 0.76 -15.53 -6.52
CA LEU A 97 -0.33 -16.49 -6.73
C LEU A 97 0.10 -17.76 -7.47
N LYS A 98 1.38 -17.90 -7.84
CA LYS A 98 1.86 -19.02 -8.67
C LYS A 98 1.72 -20.40 -8.03
N GLY A 99 1.71 -20.48 -6.70
CA GLY A 99 1.54 -21.73 -5.93
C GLY A 99 0.12 -21.97 -5.43
N VAL A 100 -0.80 -21.03 -5.63
CA VAL A 100 -2.15 -21.10 -5.06
C VAL A 100 -2.99 -22.07 -5.87
N SER A 101 -3.60 -23.05 -5.19
CA SER A 101 -4.46 -24.05 -5.82
C SER A 101 -5.68 -23.39 -6.46
N ARG A 102 -6.25 -24.03 -7.49
CA ARG A 102 -7.49 -23.51 -8.11
C ARG A 102 -8.67 -23.46 -7.13
N ALA A 103 -8.69 -24.40 -6.17
CA ALA A 103 -9.71 -24.43 -5.12
C ALA A 103 -9.58 -23.20 -4.21
N ALA A 104 -8.36 -22.85 -3.78
CA ALA A 104 -8.10 -21.64 -3.01
C ALA A 104 -8.38 -20.37 -3.82
N LEU A 105 -7.99 -20.32 -5.11
CA LEU A 105 -8.30 -19.20 -6.00
C LEU A 105 -9.81 -18.99 -6.19
N ALA A 106 -10.62 -20.05 -6.08
CA ALA A 106 -12.08 -19.97 -6.21
C ALA A 106 -12.76 -19.26 -5.03
N GLN A 107 -12.04 -19.05 -3.92
CA GLN A 107 -12.56 -18.46 -2.69
C GLN A 107 -11.75 -17.22 -2.29
N PRO A 108 -11.71 -16.16 -3.13
CA PRO A 108 -11.01 -14.93 -2.77
C PRO A 108 -11.76 -14.19 -1.66
N TYR A 109 -11.02 -13.73 -0.65
CA TYR A 109 -11.51 -12.80 0.36
C TYR A 109 -10.85 -11.44 0.18
N VAL A 110 -11.66 -10.39 0.06
CA VAL A 110 -11.18 -9.01 0.04
C VAL A 110 -11.07 -8.50 1.49
N THR A 111 -9.93 -7.91 1.84
CA THR A 111 -9.73 -7.34 3.18
C THR A 111 -10.73 -6.20 3.44
N PRO A 112 -11.09 -5.90 4.71
CA PRO A 112 -12.01 -4.81 5.02
C PRO A 112 -11.60 -3.43 4.49
N GLY A 113 -10.29 -3.21 4.27
CA GLY A 113 -9.76 -1.99 3.67
C GLY A 113 -9.89 -1.92 2.14
N GLY A 114 -10.32 -3.00 1.48
CA GLY A 114 -10.42 -3.08 0.02
C GLY A 114 -9.08 -3.04 -0.72
N ASP A 115 -7.99 -3.31 0.00
CA ASP A 115 -6.59 -3.16 -0.45
C ASP A 115 -5.84 -4.49 -0.53
N GLY A 116 -6.42 -5.57 -0.02
CA GLY A 116 -5.82 -6.90 0.03
C GLY A 116 -6.76 -7.98 -0.48
N LEU A 117 -6.14 -9.03 -1.03
CA LEU A 117 -6.79 -10.28 -1.39
C LEU A 117 -6.14 -11.40 -0.61
N VAL A 118 -6.96 -12.25 0.02
CA VAL A 118 -6.55 -13.43 0.76
C VAL A 118 -7.18 -14.65 0.12
N PHE A 119 -6.42 -15.74 0.05
CA PHE A 119 -6.84 -17.01 -0.53
C PHE A 119 -6.47 -18.16 0.39
N GLY A 120 -7.36 -19.15 0.47
CA GLY A 120 -7.12 -20.40 1.20
C GLY A 120 -6.92 -20.20 2.71
N GLU A 121 -6.52 -21.28 3.37
CA GLU A 121 -6.23 -21.34 4.81
C GLU A 121 -5.01 -22.27 5.03
N GLY A 122 -4.37 -22.16 6.19
CA GLY A 122 -3.23 -23.01 6.55
C GLY A 122 -2.02 -22.85 5.61
N ASP A 123 -1.43 -23.97 5.20
CA ASP A 123 -0.20 -24.00 4.39
C ASP A 123 -0.41 -23.52 2.93
N GLU A 124 -1.66 -23.45 2.47
CA GLU A 124 -2.03 -22.91 1.15
C GLU A 124 -2.40 -21.40 1.20
N ALA A 125 -2.30 -20.77 2.38
CA ALA A 125 -2.69 -19.38 2.55
C ALA A 125 -1.78 -18.44 1.75
N ALA A 126 -2.39 -17.58 0.94
CA ALA A 126 -1.68 -16.53 0.22
C ALA A 126 -2.39 -15.20 0.37
N SER A 127 -1.61 -14.12 0.47
CA SER A 127 -2.13 -12.75 0.45
C SER A 127 -1.43 -11.91 -0.60
N VAL A 128 -2.16 -11.00 -1.23
CA VAL A 128 -1.59 -10.06 -2.19
C VAL A 128 -2.23 -8.68 -2.06
N GLY A 129 -1.40 -7.64 -2.13
CA GLY A 129 -1.86 -6.26 -2.12
C GLY A 129 -2.41 -5.82 -3.48
N ILE A 130 -3.67 -5.38 -3.50
CA ILE A 130 -4.36 -4.89 -4.69
C ILE A 130 -3.68 -3.64 -5.29
N PRO A 131 -3.26 -2.62 -4.50
CA PRO A 131 -2.54 -1.48 -5.07
C PRO A 131 -1.27 -1.89 -5.82
N GLY A 132 -0.54 -2.87 -5.30
CA GLY A 132 0.66 -3.42 -5.94
C GLY A 132 0.35 -4.16 -7.25
N LEU A 133 -0.80 -4.84 -7.33
CA LEU A 133 -1.27 -5.45 -8.58
C LEU A 133 -1.59 -4.40 -9.64
N VAL A 134 -2.33 -3.36 -9.27
CA VAL A 134 -2.72 -2.28 -10.17
C VAL A 134 -1.51 -1.48 -10.63
N ALA A 135 -0.56 -1.19 -9.73
CA ALA A 135 0.63 -0.40 -10.04
C ALA A 135 1.46 -1.00 -11.19
N ARG A 136 1.46 -2.33 -11.34
CA ARG A 136 2.17 -3.03 -12.43
C ARG A 136 1.55 -2.79 -13.81
N LEU A 137 0.30 -2.34 -13.85
CA LEU A 137 -0.42 -2.01 -15.09
C LEU A 137 -0.12 -0.59 -15.56
N ILE A 138 0.41 0.26 -14.68
CA ILE A 138 0.71 1.66 -15.00
C ILE A 138 2.15 1.76 -15.53
N PRO A 139 2.36 2.21 -16.78
CA PRO A 139 3.69 2.46 -17.30
C PRO A 139 4.48 3.44 -16.42
N ILE A 140 5.76 3.10 -16.18
CA ILE A 140 6.62 3.85 -15.23
C ILE A 140 6.84 5.30 -15.65
N ASP A 141 6.84 5.58 -16.95
CA ASP A 141 6.98 6.92 -17.52
C ASP A 141 5.75 7.79 -17.26
N ILE A 142 4.55 7.23 -17.38
CA ILE A 142 3.30 7.90 -17.02
C ILE A 142 3.29 8.21 -15.53
N ALA A 143 3.61 7.22 -14.68
CA ALA A 143 3.69 7.41 -13.24
C ALA A 143 4.68 8.53 -12.86
N ARG A 144 5.88 8.52 -13.44
CA ARG A 144 6.91 9.55 -13.23
C ARG A 144 6.44 10.94 -13.65
N ARG A 145 5.80 11.07 -14.82
CA ARG A 145 5.27 12.36 -15.30
C ARG A 145 4.19 12.90 -14.39
N THR A 146 3.26 12.05 -13.94
CA THR A 146 2.20 12.45 -13.02
C THR A 146 2.76 12.93 -11.68
N VAL A 147 3.71 12.18 -11.10
CA VAL A 147 4.39 12.56 -9.85
C VAL A 147 5.19 13.85 -10.03
N ALA A 148 5.94 14.00 -11.13
CA ALA A 148 6.70 15.21 -11.43
C ALA A 148 5.79 16.42 -11.61
N ALA A 149 4.65 16.27 -12.30
CA ALA A 149 3.66 17.33 -12.48
C ALA A 149 3.01 17.73 -11.14
N ALA A 150 2.68 16.77 -10.28
CA ALA A 150 2.15 17.04 -8.95
C ALA A 150 3.18 17.79 -8.08
N ARG A 151 4.43 17.31 -8.00
CA ARG A 151 5.52 17.96 -7.26
C ARG A 151 5.93 19.32 -7.85
N GLY A 152 5.77 19.51 -9.16
CA GLY A 152 5.96 20.78 -9.85
C GLY A 152 4.94 21.83 -9.41
N ARG A 153 3.68 21.42 -9.21
CA ARG A 153 2.57 22.29 -8.76
C ARG A 153 2.66 22.69 -7.28
N VAL A 154 3.37 21.92 -6.45
CA VAL A 154 3.61 22.29 -5.05
C VAL A 154 4.42 23.59 -5.00
N ARG A 155 3.74 24.68 -4.60
CA ARG A 155 4.34 25.98 -4.30
C ARG A 155 4.69 25.97 -2.80
N SER A 156 5.97 25.93 -2.47
CA SER A 156 6.43 26.13 -1.09
C SER A 156 7.17 27.45 -0.94
N PRO A 157 7.09 28.12 0.24
CA PRO A 157 7.83 29.36 0.50
C PRO A 157 9.34 29.19 0.24
N HIS A 158 9.92 28.07 0.68
CA HIS A 158 11.32 27.75 0.45
C HIS A 158 11.67 27.57 -1.03
N LYS A 159 10.78 26.97 -1.84
CA LYS A 159 10.99 26.82 -3.29
C LYS A 159 10.90 28.16 -4.00
N ALA A 160 10.00 29.05 -3.55
CA ALA A 160 9.91 30.42 -4.05
C ALA A 160 11.15 31.24 -3.70
N GLU A 161 11.64 31.14 -2.46
CA GLU A 161 12.85 31.83 -2.01
C GLU A 161 14.11 31.31 -2.74
N ALA A 162 14.24 30.00 -2.91
CA ALA A 162 15.29 29.40 -3.72
C ALA A 162 15.22 29.84 -5.19
N ALA A 163 14.03 29.91 -5.80
CA ALA A 163 13.85 30.41 -7.16
C ALA A 163 14.26 31.88 -7.30
N ARG A 164 13.95 32.74 -6.32
CA ARG A 164 14.42 34.15 -6.29
C ARG A 164 15.94 34.24 -6.21
N ARG A 165 16.56 33.47 -5.31
CA ARG A 165 18.04 33.41 -5.20
C ARG A 165 18.70 32.89 -6.47
N ASN A 166 18.10 31.91 -7.15
CA ASN A 166 18.63 31.35 -8.39
C ASN A 166 18.42 32.29 -9.59
N GLY A 167 17.27 32.96 -9.68
CA GLY A 167 17.04 34.00 -10.69
C GLY A 167 17.97 35.20 -10.53
N ALA A 168 18.32 35.55 -9.29
CA ALA A 168 19.35 36.57 -9.00
C ALA A 168 20.76 36.14 -9.44
N LYS A 169 21.03 34.83 -9.52
CA LYS A 169 22.31 34.26 -9.96
C LYS A 169 22.38 33.95 -11.47
N GLY A 170 21.27 34.08 -12.21
CA GLY A 170 21.29 33.90 -13.66
C GLY A 170 19.92 33.99 -14.34
N GLY A 171 19.84 34.82 -15.38
CA GLY A 171 18.82 34.81 -16.41
C GLY A 171 19.47 34.65 -17.79
N ARG A 172 18.69 34.22 -18.80
CA ARG A 172 19.16 34.11 -20.19
C ARG A 172 19.82 35.43 -20.61
N PRO A 173 21.10 35.44 -21.01
CA PRO A 173 21.76 36.66 -21.47
C PRO A 173 20.91 37.31 -22.57
N PRO A 174 20.68 38.63 -22.53
CA PRO A 174 19.93 39.30 -23.58
C PRO A 174 20.66 39.06 -24.91
N LYS A 175 19.90 38.74 -25.97
CA LYS A 175 20.45 38.71 -27.33
C LYS A 175 20.77 40.14 -27.71
N THR A 176 21.97 40.62 -27.40
CA THR A 176 22.47 41.88 -27.93
C THR A 176 22.57 41.73 -29.43
N ARG A 177 21.75 42.49 -30.17
CA ARG A 177 21.87 42.63 -31.62
C ARG A 177 23.25 43.20 -31.89
N ALA A 178 24.16 42.39 -32.42
CA ALA A 178 25.47 42.86 -32.86
C ALA A 178 25.24 43.88 -33.98
N VAL A 179 25.46 45.16 -33.68
CA VAL A 179 25.61 46.18 -34.72
C VAL A 179 27.03 46.04 -35.23
N ILE A 180 27.16 45.62 -36.48
CA ILE A 180 28.45 45.59 -37.20
C ILE A 180 28.67 47.01 -37.72
N PRO A 181 29.75 47.72 -37.31
CA PRO A 181 30.14 48.95 -37.99
C PRO A 181 30.87 48.58 -39.29
N GLY A 182 30.53 49.30 -40.36
CA GLY A 182 31.14 49.18 -41.69
C GLY A 182 32.49 49.87 -41.82
#